data_AF-A0A538DBQ3-F1
#
_entry.id   AF-A0A538DBQ3-F1
#
_cell.length_a   1.000
_cell.length_b   1.000
_cell.length_c   1.000
_cell.angle_alpha   90.00
_cell.angle_beta   90.00
_cell.angle_gamma   90.00
#
_symmetry.space_group_name_H-M   'P 1'
#
loop_
_entity.id
_entity.type
_entity.pdbx_description
1 polymer ?
#
loop_
_entity_poly.entity_id
_entity_poly.type
_entity_poly.pdbx_seq_one_letter_code
_entity_poly.pdbx_strand_id
1 'polypeptide(L)'
;MVQYQATVDRAFAALADPTRRAVLERLGSGSATISELAEPFGMSLTGMKKHIRLLEEAELVTTRPQVHARAIPLRGHQHVAAAARSLRAGSPTYERSTMSTTTKGKQSAKSTKKKEGFTAEEQAAMKARARELKAKEDGESAVRASIAAMSPQDRAIAKRLHELIKAAAPDLSPKTWYGMPAYAKDGKVVCFFRNAGKFKERYAMFGFNDSAKLDEGSMWPVAFALTKLTAADEAKIRALLQKAVG
;
A
#
# COMPACT_ATOMS: atom_id res chain seq x y z
N MET A 1 -19.28 9.41 7.78
CA MET A 1 -18.78 9.62 6.41
C MET A 1 -17.27 9.46 6.48
N VAL A 2 -16.72 8.33 6.02
CA VAL A 2 -15.28 8.05 6.15
C VAL A 2 -14.54 8.97 5.19
N GLN A 3 -13.68 9.83 5.71
CA GLN A 3 -12.78 10.66 4.91
C GLN A 3 -11.72 9.75 4.31
N TYR A 4 -11.99 9.21 3.13
CA TYR A 4 -11.02 8.50 2.33
C TYR A 4 -10.02 9.56 1.84
N GLN A 5 -8.77 9.49 2.28
CA GLN A 5 -7.75 10.42 1.81
C GLN A 5 -7.44 10.10 0.35
N ALA A 6 -8.20 10.72 -0.56
CA ALA A 6 -8.10 10.53 -2.01
C ALA A 6 -6.66 10.68 -2.54
N THR A 7 -5.81 11.42 -1.83
CA THR A 7 -4.39 11.56 -2.13
C THR A 7 -3.64 10.22 -2.05
N VAL A 8 -3.92 9.41 -1.03
CA VAL A 8 -3.23 8.11 -0.82
C VAL A 8 -3.62 7.12 -1.91
N ASP A 9 -4.89 7.06 -2.31
CA ASP A 9 -5.32 6.19 -3.41
C ASP A 9 -4.73 6.60 -4.75
N ARG A 10 -4.61 7.91 -5.00
CA ARG A 10 -3.93 8.43 -6.19
C ARG A 10 -2.46 8.05 -6.20
N ALA A 11 -1.78 8.12 -5.05
CA ALA A 11 -0.39 7.66 -4.92
C ALA A 11 -0.27 6.16 -5.26
N PHE A 12 -1.11 5.29 -4.71
CA PHE A 12 -1.08 3.87 -5.04
C PHE A 12 -1.43 3.58 -6.50
N ALA A 13 -2.41 4.28 -7.07
CA ALA A 13 -2.75 4.16 -8.49
C ALA A 13 -1.61 4.63 -9.40
N ALA A 14 -0.90 5.71 -9.03
CA ALA A 14 0.29 6.16 -9.73
C ALA A 14 1.43 5.12 -9.60
N LEU A 15 1.69 4.58 -8.41
CA LEU A 15 2.75 3.60 -8.18
C LEU A 15 2.48 2.20 -8.77
N ALA A 16 1.24 1.91 -9.17
CA ALA A 16 0.90 0.62 -9.79
C ALA A 16 1.64 0.36 -11.12
N ASP A 17 2.01 1.42 -11.83
CA ASP A 17 2.68 1.34 -13.13
C ASP A 17 4.20 1.19 -12.99
N PRO A 18 4.81 0.17 -13.64
CA PRO A 18 6.23 -0.10 -13.51
C PRO A 18 7.12 1.02 -14.08
N THR A 19 6.69 1.73 -15.14
CA THR A 19 7.43 2.86 -15.69
C THR A 19 7.46 4.02 -14.70
N ARG A 20 6.33 4.34 -14.06
CA ARG A 20 6.28 5.40 -13.03
C ARG A 20 7.15 5.10 -11.81
N ARG A 21 7.22 3.83 -11.37
CA ARG A 21 8.16 3.42 -10.30
C ARG A 21 9.61 3.60 -10.70
N ALA A 22 9.98 3.18 -11.90
CA ALA A 22 11.35 3.31 -12.40
C ALA A 22 11.75 4.79 -12.62
N VAL A 23 10.80 5.66 -12.99
CA VAL A 23 11.01 7.12 -13.03
C VAL A 23 11.31 7.68 -11.64
N LEU A 24 10.55 7.29 -10.61
CA LEU A 24 10.81 7.73 -9.23
C LEU A 24 12.16 7.23 -8.70
N GLU A 25 12.52 5.98 -8.99
CA GLU A 25 13.82 5.41 -8.64
C GLU A 25 14.96 6.20 -9.29
N ARG A 26 14.82 6.56 -10.57
CA ARG A 26 15.80 7.39 -11.29
C ARG A 26 15.92 8.81 -10.71
N LEU A 27 14.80 9.38 -10.27
CA LEU A 27 14.78 10.71 -9.63
C LEU A 27 15.34 10.68 -8.19
N GLY A 28 15.34 9.53 -7.53
CA GLY A 28 16.00 9.34 -6.22
C GLY A 28 17.50 9.61 -6.26
N SER A 29 18.14 9.44 -7.42
CA SER A 29 19.56 9.73 -7.64
C SER A 29 19.85 11.18 -8.07
N GLY A 30 18.82 12.02 -8.24
CA GLY A 30 18.95 13.42 -8.64
C GLY A 30 17.94 13.86 -9.71
N SER A 31 17.79 15.17 -9.87
CA SER A 31 16.88 15.75 -10.87
C SER A 31 17.24 15.31 -12.30
N ALA A 32 16.23 14.96 -13.10
CA ALA A 32 16.40 14.57 -14.50
C ALA A 32 15.41 15.32 -15.40
N THR A 33 15.79 15.52 -16.66
CA THR A 33 14.92 16.07 -17.69
C THR A 33 13.96 15.01 -18.25
N ILE A 34 12.86 15.45 -18.86
CA ILE A 34 11.85 14.55 -19.45
C ILE A 34 12.47 13.66 -20.54
N SER A 35 13.46 14.16 -21.28
CA SER A 35 14.15 13.40 -22.33
C SER A 35 15.02 12.29 -21.73
N GLU A 36 15.79 12.60 -20.68
CA GLU A 36 16.62 11.61 -19.96
C GLU A 36 15.77 10.52 -19.28
N LEU A 37 14.56 10.86 -18.83
CA LEU A 37 13.63 9.89 -18.27
C LEU A 37 12.98 9.00 -19.35
N ALA A 38 12.83 9.49 -20.59
CA ALA A 38 12.20 8.75 -21.68
C ALA A 38 13.14 7.78 -22.39
N GLU A 39 14.44 8.09 -22.41
CA GLU A 39 15.48 7.32 -23.11
C GLU A 39 15.53 5.83 -22.71
N PRO A 40 15.50 5.44 -21.41
CA PRO A 40 15.61 4.04 -21.01
C PRO A 40 14.41 3.18 -21.44
N PHE A 41 13.26 3.79 -21.70
CA PHE A 41 12.03 3.07 -22.04
C PHE A 41 11.73 3.09 -23.54
N GLY A 42 12.58 3.74 -24.36
CA GLY A 42 12.36 3.88 -25.80
C GLY A 42 11.00 4.50 -26.14
N MET A 43 10.45 5.34 -25.25
CA MET A 43 9.10 5.88 -25.39
C MET A 43 9.09 7.33 -25.86
N SER A 44 7.97 7.74 -26.46
CA SER A 44 7.80 9.14 -26.88
C SER A 44 7.78 10.10 -25.68
N LEU A 45 8.30 11.32 -25.87
CA LEU A 45 8.26 12.39 -24.86
C LEU A 45 6.82 12.70 -24.40
N THR A 46 5.84 12.55 -25.29
CA THR A 46 4.41 12.71 -24.97
C THR A 46 3.92 11.58 -24.05
N GLY A 47 4.36 10.35 -24.27
CA GLY A 47 4.09 9.23 -23.37
C GLY A 47 4.67 9.48 -21.98
N MET A 48 5.96 9.85 -21.92
CA MET A 48 6.63 10.16 -20.65
C MET A 48 5.97 11.33 -19.90
N LYS A 49 5.55 12.39 -20.60
CA LYS A 49 4.79 13.50 -20.01
C LYS A 49 3.47 13.05 -19.36
N LYS A 50 2.79 12.04 -19.91
CA LYS A 50 1.57 11.48 -19.29
C LYS A 50 1.89 10.76 -17.97
N HIS A 51 2.98 9.98 -17.94
CA HIS A 51 3.44 9.33 -16.71
C HIS A 51 3.84 10.35 -15.64
N ILE A 52 4.53 11.43 -16.01
CA ILE A 52 4.91 12.51 -15.11
C ILE A 52 3.68 13.24 -14.57
N ARG A 53 2.69 13.58 -15.40
CA ARG A 53 1.44 14.22 -14.94
C ARG A 53 0.70 13.39 -13.90
N LEU A 54 0.62 12.07 -14.11
CA LEU A 54 -0.01 11.18 -13.12
C LEU A 54 0.79 11.09 -11.81
N LEU A 55 2.11 11.25 -11.85
CA LEU A 55 2.95 11.36 -10.65
C LEU A 55 2.76 12.72 -9.95
N GLU A 56 2.55 13.80 -10.69
CA GLU A 56 2.25 15.13 -10.14
C GLU A 56 0.86 15.20 -9.51
N GLU A 57 -0.16 14.64 -10.17
CA GLU A 57 -1.54 14.54 -9.64
C GLU A 57 -1.62 13.72 -8.35
N ALA A 58 -0.64 12.84 -8.14
CA ALA A 58 -0.46 12.05 -6.94
C ALA A 58 0.48 12.71 -5.91
N GLU A 59 0.94 13.94 -6.17
CA GLU A 59 1.87 14.70 -5.31
C GLU A 59 3.22 13.99 -5.07
N LEU A 60 3.62 13.08 -5.95
CA LEU A 60 4.86 12.30 -5.83
C LEU A 60 6.07 12.98 -6.50
N VAL A 61 5.82 13.86 -7.46
CA VAL A 61 6.85 14.61 -8.19
C VAL A 61 6.36 16.04 -8.37
N THR A 62 7.28 17.00 -8.38
CA THR A 62 7.02 18.36 -8.83
C THR A 62 7.89 18.65 -10.03
N THR A 63 7.32 19.01 -11.18
CA THR A 63 8.13 19.59 -12.26
C THR A 63 8.38 21.05 -11.98
N ARG A 64 9.62 21.48 -12.21
CA ARG A 64 9.97 22.89 -12.30
C ARG A 64 10.38 23.18 -13.73
N PRO A 65 9.95 24.30 -14.33
CA PRO A 65 10.52 24.75 -15.57
C PRO A 65 12.03 24.86 -15.39
N GLN A 66 12.79 24.13 -16.21
CA GLN A 66 14.23 24.33 -16.27
C GLN A 66 14.41 25.71 -16.89
N VAL A 67 14.73 26.71 -16.05
CA VAL A 67 15.07 28.04 -16.54
C VAL A 67 16.38 27.85 -17.29
N HIS A 68 16.31 27.71 -18.62
CA HIS A 68 17.51 27.85 -19.43
C HIS A 68 18.02 29.25 -19.11
N ALA A 69 19.22 29.34 -18.52
CA ALA A 69 19.94 30.59 -18.42
C ALA A 69 20.22 31.05 -19.86
N ARG A 70 19.23 31.70 -20.48
CA ARG A 70 19.46 32.54 -21.64
C ARG A 70 20.39 33.62 -21.14
N ALA A 71 21.64 33.57 -21.59
CA ALA A 71 22.52 34.72 -21.52
C ALA A 71 21.77 35.86 -22.23
N ILE A 72 21.21 36.78 -21.44
CA ILE A 72 20.74 38.07 -21.94
C ILE A 72 22.03 38.84 -22.24
N PRO A 73 22.38 39.12 -23.50
CA PRO A 73 23.52 39.97 -23.76
C PRO A 73 23.23 41.35 -23.15
N LEU A 74 24.17 41.86 -22.35
CA LEU A 74 24.16 43.25 -21.92
C LEU A 74 24.16 44.14 -23.16
N ARG A 75 23.02 44.77 -23.44
CA ARG A 75 22.89 45.82 -24.43
C ARG A 75 23.48 47.09 -23.82
N GLY A 76 24.71 47.41 -24.21
CA GLY A 76 25.32 48.75 -24.19
C GLY A 76 25.31 49.51 -22.86
N HIS A 77 26.43 49.48 -22.15
CA HIS A 77 27.13 50.70 -21.74
C HIS A 77 28.62 50.36 -21.65
N GLN A 78 29.44 50.99 -22.49
CA GLN A 78 30.87 50.70 -22.71
C GLN A 78 31.79 51.09 -21.53
N HIS A 79 31.31 51.12 -20.27
CA HIS A 79 32.09 51.69 -19.16
C HIS A 79 32.26 50.79 -17.93
N VAL A 80 31.85 49.52 -17.96
CA VAL A 80 32.10 48.59 -16.84
C VAL A 80 32.72 47.29 -17.32
N ALA A 81 33.85 47.40 -18.04
CA ALA A 81 34.64 46.28 -18.57
C ALA A 81 35.94 46.02 -17.78
N ALA A 82 36.01 46.42 -16.50
CA ALA A 82 37.21 46.29 -15.68
C ALA A 82 36.88 45.83 -14.25
N ALA A 83 36.49 44.56 -14.08
CA ALA A 83 36.72 43.74 -12.88
C ALA A 83 35.82 42.48 -12.90
N ALA A 84 36.27 41.42 -13.58
CA ALA A 84 35.94 40.01 -13.27
C ALA A 84 36.52 39.08 -14.35
N ARG A 85 37.84 39.17 -14.59
CA ARG A 85 38.60 38.10 -15.23
C ARG A 85 39.48 37.46 -14.17
N SER A 86 38.95 36.43 -13.53
CA SER A 86 39.70 35.31 -12.98
C SER A 86 38.71 34.35 -12.33
N LEU A 87 38.66 33.13 -12.89
CA LEU A 87 38.33 31.83 -12.29
C LEU A 87 37.62 30.94 -13.33
N ARG A 88 38.42 30.55 -14.33
CA ARG A 88 38.17 29.36 -15.15
C ARG A 88 39.45 28.53 -15.10
N ALA A 89 39.46 27.50 -14.24
CA ALA A 89 40.43 26.42 -14.18
C ALA A 89 39.74 25.31 -13.36
N GLY A 90 39.56 24.08 -13.81
CA GLY A 90 39.98 23.43 -15.04
C GLY A 90 39.14 22.17 -15.28
N SER A 91 39.11 21.73 -16.54
CA SER A 91 38.74 20.36 -16.91
C SER A 91 40.01 19.51 -16.96
N PRO A 92 39.93 18.20 -16.69
CA PRO A 92 40.72 17.27 -17.49
C PRO A 92 39.83 16.37 -18.35
N THR A 93 40.18 16.37 -19.63
CA THR A 93 39.79 15.48 -20.71
C THR A 93 40.37 14.08 -20.57
N TYR A 94 39.69 13.06 -21.06
CA TYR A 94 40.32 12.05 -21.93
C TYR A 94 39.27 11.35 -22.82
N GLU A 95 39.40 11.58 -24.13
CA GLU A 95 38.85 10.75 -25.21
C GLU A 95 39.75 9.52 -25.43
N ARG A 96 39.17 8.38 -25.84
CA ARG A 96 39.42 7.78 -27.19
C ARG A 96 38.92 6.33 -27.30
N SER A 97 37.87 6.17 -28.12
CA SER A 97 37.70 5.24 -29.26
C SER A 97 38.40 3.86 -29.25
N THR A 98 37.62 2.78 -29.45
CA THR A 98 37.80 1.82 -30.58
C THR A 98 36.56 0.96 -30.85
N MET A 99 36.12 1.03 -32.11
CA MET A 99 35.64 -0.03 -33.03
C MET A 99 34.50 -1.01 -32.68
N SER A 100 33.41 -0.81 -33.44
CA SER A 100 32.58 -1.76 -34.20
C SER A 100 32.96 -3.25 -34.17
N THR A 101 31.97 -4.10 -33.83
CA THR A 101 31.76 -5.41 -34.47
C THR A 101 30.27 -5.70 -34.67
N THR A 102 29.93 -5.97 -35.93
CA THR A 102 28.74 -6.65 -36.41
C THR A 102 28.56 -8.02 -35.75
N THR A 103 27.32 -8.48 -35.49
CA THR A 103 26.72 -9.72 -36.06
C THR A 103 25.44 -10.21 -35.34
N LYS A 104 24.35 -10.33 -36.13
CA LYS A 104 23.19 -11.25 -36.16
C LYS A 104 22.68 -12.01 -34.91
N GLY A 105 21.34 -12.08 -34.84
CA GLY A 105 20.57 -13.26 -34.37
C GLY A 105 19.26 -12.91 -33.66
N LYS A 106 18.16 -12.62 -34.39
CA LYS A 106 16.99 -13.52 -34.60
C LYS A 106 16.43 -14.15 -33.31
N GLN A 107 15.24 -13.74 -32.87
CA GLN A 107 14.01 -14.55 -32.97
C GLN A 107 12.80 -13.90 -32.27
N SER A 108 11.67 -14.04 -32.94
CA SER A 108 10.30 -13.77 -32.51
C SER A 108 9.86 -14.63 -31.32
N ALA A 109 9.11 -14.06 -30.39
CA ALA A 109 8.07 -14.79 -29.67
C ALA A 109 6.97 -13.84 -29.17
N LYS A 110 5.84 -13.88 -29.88
CA LYS A 110 4.54 -13.37 -29.46
C LYS A 110 4.12 -14.13 -28.20
N SER A 111 4.01 -13.45 -27.05
CA SER A 111 3.31 -14.00 -25.90
C SER A 111 2.17 -13.07 -25.47
N THR A 112 0.97 -13.54 -25.80
CA THR A 112 -0.31 -13.06 -25.30
C THR A 112 -0.35 -13.18 -23.78
N LYS A 113 -0.26 -12.08 -23.04
CA LYS A 113 -0.58 -12.07 -21.60
C LYS A 113 -2.06 -11.75 -21.41
N LYS A 114 -2.79 -12.85 -21.19
CA LYS A 114 -4.17 -12.95 -20.70
C LYS A 114 -4.40 -11.97 -19.54
N LYS A 115 -5.47 -11.19 -19.59
CA LYS A 115 -5.98 -10.45 -18.43
C LYS A 115 -6.43 -11.50 -17.40
N GLU A 116 -5.68 -11.66 -16.32
CA GLU A 116 -6.16 -12.39 -15.14
C GLU A 116 -7.19 -11.47 -14.45
N GLY A 117 -8.47 -11.77 -14.67
CA GLY A 117 -9.54 -11.19 -13.87
C GLY A 117 -9.42 -11.65 -12.41
N PHE A 118 -10.05 -10.88 -11.53
CA PHE A 118 -10.11 -11.14 -10.08
C PHE A 118 -10.16 -12.63 -9.76
N THR A 119 -9.25 -13.07 -8.90
CA THR A 119 -9.23 -14.45 -8.42
C THR A 119 -10.57 -14.79 -7.78
N ALA A 120 -10.97 -16.06 -7.83
CA ALA A 120 -12.24 -16.51 -7.24
C ALA A 120 -12.37 -16.13 -5.75
N GLU A 121 -11.25 -16.01 -5.06
CA GLU A 121 -11.14 -15.58 -3.66
C GLU A 121 -11.42 -14.09 -3.48
N GLU A 122 -10.94 -13.23 -4.37
CA GLU A 122 -11.22 -11.79 -4.36
C GLU A 122 -12.69 -11.49 -4.71
N GLN A 123 -13.26 -12.27 -5.63
CA GLN A 123 -14.68 -12.18 -5.96
C GLN A 123 -15.56 -12.69 -4.81
N ALA A 124 -15.15 -13.75 -4.12
CA ALA A 124 -15.85 -14.24 -2.92
C ALA A 124 -15.79 -13.23 -1.77
N ALA A 125 -14.64 -12.57 -1.59
CA ALA A 125 -14.47 -11.50 -0.60
C ALA A 125 -15.32 -10.26 -0.93
N MET A 126 -15.39 -9.83 -2.20
CA MET A 126 -16.27 -8.73 -2.62
C MET A 126 -17.76 -9.09 -2.51
N LYS A 127 -18.14 -10.31 -2.90
CA LYS A 127 -19.54 -10.78 -2.83
C LYS A 127 -20.00 -10.95 -1.38
N ALA A 128 -19.12 -11.32 -0.46
CA ALA A 128 -19.39 -11.29 0.97
C ALA A 128 -19.63 -9.85 1.46
N ARG A 129 -18.79 -8.89 1.06
CA ARG A 129 -18.96 -7.47 1.42
C ARG A 129 -20.26 -6.85 0.89
N ALA A 130 -20.69 -7.28 -0.29
CA ALA A 130 -21.96 -6.86 -0.89
C ALA A 130 -23.19 -7.45 -0.16
N ARG A 131 -23.02 -8.59 0.53
CA ARG A 131 -24.06 -9.18 1.39
C ARG A 131 -24.09 -8.53 2.77
N GLU A 132 -22.93 -8.14 3.31
CA GLU A 132 -22.80 -7.43 4.59
C GLU A 132 -23.52 -6.08 4.60
N LEU A 133 -23.49 -5.34 3.48
CA LEU A 133 -24.19 -4.05 3.35
C LEU A 133 -25.72 -4.18 3.36
N LYS A 134 -26.28 -5.38 3.18
CA LYS A 134 -27.73 -5.62 3.14
C LYS A 134 -28.32 -6.08 4.48
N ALA A 135 -27.50 -6.48 5.46
CA ALA A 135 -27.98 -7.04 6.72
C ALA A 135 -27.80 -6.04 7.87
N LYS A 136 -28.71 -5.05 7.97
CA LYS A 136 -28.77 -4.14 9.14
C LYS A 136 -29.36 -4.77 10.40
N GLU A 137 -29.75 -6.05 10.37
CA GLU A 137 -30.31 -6.78 11.52
C GLU A 137 -29.52 -8.05 11.92
N ASP A 138 -28.37 -8.34 11.30
CA ASP A 138 -27.84 -9.71 11.35
C ASP A 138 -26.31 -9.82 11.45
N GLY A 139 -25.66 -8.86 12.11
CA GLY A 139 -24.21 -8.94 12.35
C GLY A 139 -23.78 -10.20 13.10
N GLU A 140 -24.64 -10.70 14.00
CA GLU A 140 -24.45 -11.97 14.70
C GLU A 140 -24.54 -13.19 13.78
N SER A 141 -25.54 -13.24 12.90
CA SER A 141 -25.69 -14.37 11.99
C SER A 141 -24.59 -14.37 10.93
N ALA A 142 -24.12 -13.20 10.49
CA ALA A 142 -22.97 -13.06 9.61
C ALA A 142 -21.68 -13.60 10.28
N VAL A 143 -21.43 -13.24 11.55
CA VAL A 143 -20.30 -13.78 12.31
C VAL A 143 -20.42 -15.29 12.45
N ARG A 144 -21.59 -15.81 12.84
CA ARG A 144 -21.84 -17.26 12.96
C ARG A 144 -21.65 -18.00 11.64
N ALA A 145 -22.11 -17.43 10.53
CA ALA A 145 -21.91 -17.99 9.20
C ALA A 145 -20.43 -18.04 8.81
N SER A 146 -19.67 -16.97 9.11
CA SER A 146 -18.24 -16.95 8.86
C SER A 146 -17.49 -17.99 9.70
N ILE A 147 -17.87 -18.19 10.96
CA ILE A 147 -17.34 -19.25 11.84
C ILE A 147 -17.66 -20.64 11.29
N ALA A 148 -18.87 -20.85 10.77
CA ALA A 148 -19.30 -22.12 10.21
C ALA A 148 -18.48 -22.53 8.97
N ALA A 149 -18.05 -21.55 8.16
CA ALA A 149 -17.27 -21.72 6.95
C ALA A 149 -15.77 -22.03 7.17
N MET A 150 -15.30 -22.01 8.42
CA MET A 150 -13.88 -22.26 8.75
C MET A 150 -13.55 -23.77 8.87
N SER A 151 -12.25 -24.07 8.92
CA SER A 151 -11.75 -25.41 9.25
C SER A 151 -12.27 -25.86 10.62
N PRO A 152 -12.45 -27.17 10.87
CA PRO A 152 -12.95 -27.66 12.14
C PRO A 152 -12.17 -27.17 13.37
N GLN A 153 -10.84 -27.06 13.23
CA GLN A 153 -9.94 -26.60 14.28
C GLN A 153 -10.14 -25.10 14.58
N ASP A 154 -10.13 -24.24 13.55
CA ASP A 154 -10.31 -22.79 13.71
C ASP A 154 -11.73 -22.47 14.20
N ARG A 155 -12.72 -23.23 13.73
CA ARG A 155 -14.12 -23.06 14.12
C ARG A 155 -14.35 -23.30 15.61
N ALA A 156 -13.67 -24.27 16.21
CA ALA A 156 -13.78 -24.52 17.65
C ALA A 156 -13.26 -23.33 18.47
N ILE A 157 -12.11 -22.79 18.08
CA ILE A 157 -11.49 -21.61 18.70
C ILE A 157 -12.39 -20.38 18.51
N ALA A 158 -12.86 -20.13 17.28
CA ALA A 158 -13.69 -18.97 16.96
C ALA A 158 -15.04 -18.98 17.68
N LYS A 159 -15.69 -20.15 17.83
CA LYS A 159 -16.92 -20.29 18.64
C LYS A 159 -16.67 -19.90 20.10
N ARG A 160 -15.59 -20.42 20.71
CA ARG A 160 -15.25 -20.10 22.10
C ARG A 160 -14.93 -18.63 22.29
N LEU A 161 -14.18 -18.03 21.37
CA LEU A 161 -13.89 -16.60 21.36
C LEU A 161 -15.14 -15.75 21.22
N HIS A 162 -16.09 -16.15 20.37
CA HIS A 162 -17.36 -15.43 20.22
C HIS A 162 -18.14 -15.35 21.53
N GLU A 163 -18.32 -16.49 22.21
CA GLU A 163 -18.98 -16.53 23.52
C GLU A 163 -18.22 -15.73 24.57
N LEU A 164 -16.88 -15.81 24.57
CA LEU A 164 -16.04 -15.09 25.51
C LEU A 164 -16.13 -13.57 25.31
N ILE A 165 -16.14 -13.09 24.06
CA ILE A 165 -16.27 -11.67 23.74
C ILE A 165 -17.65 -11.16 24.14
N LYS A 166 -18.71 -11.92 23.85
CA LYS A 166 -20.08 -11.58 24.30
C LYS A 166 -20.18 -11.44 25.83
N ALA A 167 -19.53 -12.34 26.56
CA ALA A 167 -19.54 -12.31 28.02
C ALA A 167 -18.66 -11.20 28.61
N ALA A 168 -17.51 -10.92 27.98
CA ALA A 168 -16.52 -9.96 28.50
C ALA A 168 -16.82 -8.50 28.11
N ALA A 169 -17.45 -8.30 26.95
CA ALA A 169 -17.66 -6.99 26.35
C ALA A 169 -18.98 -6.97 25.56
N PRO A 170 -20.14 -6.89 26.25
CA PRO A 170 -21.45 -6.87 25.62
C PRO A 170 -21.68 -5.63 24.73
N ASP A 171 -20.92 -4.57 24.95
CA ASP A 171 -21.00 -3.32 24.17
C ASP A 171 -20.43 -3.47 22.75
N LEU A 172 -19.70 -4.55 22.48
CA LEU A 172 -19.14 -4.81 21.16
C LEU A 172 -20.19 -5.43 20.23
N SER A 173 -20.46 -4.72 19.13
CA SER A 173 -21.36 -5.19 18.07
C SER A 173 -20.64 -6.20 17.16
N PRO A 174 -21.14 -7.45 17.05
CA PRO A 174 -20.59 -8.45 16.15
C PRO A 174 -20.79 -8.02 14.70
N LYS A 175 -19.74 -8.09 13.90
CA LYS A 175 -19.79 -7.82 12.46
C LYS A 175 -18.79 -8.69 11.72
N THR A 176 -18.97 -8.84 10.43
CA THR A 176 -17.93 -9.45 9.62
C THR A 176 -17.04 -8.38 9.00
N TRP A 177 -15.73 -8.67 8.95
CA TRP A 177 -14.72 -7.80 8.39
C TRP A 177 -13.79 -8.64 7.52
N TYR A 178 -13.69 -8.31 6.23
CA TYR A 178 -13.01 -9.12 5.21
C TYR A 178 -13.48 -10.60 5.19
N GLY A 179 -14.76 -10.82 5.49
CA GLY A 179 -15.37 -12.14 5.58
C GLY A 179 -14.90 -12.97 6.77
N MET A 180 -14.44 -12.32 7.83
CA MET A 180 -14.03 -12.94 9.09
C MET A 180 -14.80 -12.35 10.28
N PRO A 181 -14.92 -13.07 11.41
CA PRO A 181 -15.49 -12.54 12.64
C PRO A 181 -14.72 -11.32 13.13
N ALA A 182 -15.45 -10.23 13.36
CA ALA A 182 -14.94 -9.03 13.96
C ALA A 182 -15.96 -8.43 14.91
N TYR A 183 -15.51 -7.55 15.78
CA TYR A 183 -16.35 -6.92 16.78
C TYR A 183 -16.02 -5.44 16.82
N ALA A 184 -17.06 -4.63 16.74
CA ALA A 184 -16.93 -3.19 16.62
C ALA A 184 -17.56 -2.45 17.80
N LYS A 185 -16.89 -1.39 18.24
CA LYS A 185 -17.45 -0.39 19.15
C LYS A 185 -17.62 0.89 18.35
N ASP A 186 -18.81 1.50 18.41
CA ASP A 186 -19.09 2.77 17.71
C ASP A 186 -18.74 2.76 16.21
N GLY A 187 -18.97 1.61 15.56
CA GLY A 187 -18.68 1.39 14.14
C GLY A 187 -17.23 1.03 13.79
N LYS A 188 -16.27 1.22 14.70
CA LYS A 188 -14.85 0.89 14.50
C LYS A 188 -14.55 -0.54 14.98
N VAL A 189 -13.81 -1.31 14.19
CA VAL A 189 -13.39 -2.67 14.57
C VAL A 189 -12.40 -2.56 15.73
N VAL A 190 -12.71 -3.17 16.87
CA VAL A 190 -11.82 -3.23 18.04
C VAL A 190 -11.02 -4.52 18.02
N CYS A 191 -11.68 -5.66 17.78
CA CYS A 191 -11.02 -6.96 17.71
C CYS A 191 -11.55 -7.82 16.56
N PHE A 192 -10.71 -8.73 16.07
CA PHE A 192 -11.01 -9.60 14.93
C PHE A 192 -10.33 -10.95 15.07
N PHE A 193 -10.92 -11.96 14.42
CA PHE A 193 -10.36 -13.30 14.34
C PHE A 193 -10.00 -13.63 12.91
N ARG A 194 -8.73 -13.93 12.64
CA ARG A 194 -8.23 -14.38 11.34
C ARG A 194 -8.04 -15.89 11.37
N ASN A 195 -8.67 -16.59 10.43
CA ASN A 195 -8.48 -18.04 10.33
C ASN A 195 -7.15 -18.37 9.63
N ALA A 196 -6.60 -19.54 9.93
CA ALA A 196 -5.34 -19.97 9.34
C ALA A 196 -5.52 -20.38 7.87
N GLY A 197 -6.59 -21.15 7.61
CA GLY A 197 -6.80 -21.81 6.32
C GLY A 197 -7.01 -20.89 5.13
N LYS A 198 -7.69 -19.74 5.32
CA LYS A 198 -7.94 -18.75 4.25
C LYS A 198 -6.68 -17.95 3.92
N PHE A 199 -5.78 -17.77 4.88
CA PHE A 199 -4.56 -16.96 4.72
C PHE A 199 -3.30 -17.82 4.51
N LYS A 200 -3.42 -19.15 4.46
CA LYS A 200 -2.30 -20.09 4.43
C LYS A 200 -1.30 -19.84 5.57
N GLU A 201 -1.81 -19.36 6.71
CA GLU A 201 -1.02 -19.11 7.91
C GLU A 201 -0.92 -20.39 8.75
N ARG A 202 0.10 -20.47 9.60
CA ARG A 202 0.37 -21.67 10.41
C ARG A 202 -0.65 -21.86 11.54
N TYR A 203 -1.24 -20.77 12.02
CA TYR A 203 -2.12 -20.72 13.18
C TYR A 203 -3.27 -19.72 12.94
N ALA A 204 -4.38 -19.89 13.64
CA ALA A 204 -5.40 -18.86 13.69
C ALA A 204 -4.89 -17.69 14.52
N MET A 205 -5.37 -16.48 14.25
CA MET A 205 -4.89 -15.28 14.91
C MET A 205 -6.06 -14.49 15.49
N PHE A 206 -5.93 -14.05 16.73
CA PHE A 206 -6.85 -13.10 17.35
C PHE A 206 -6.15 -11.76 17.54
N GLY A 207 -6.69 -10.71 16.93
CA GLY A 207 -6.06 -9.39 16.86
C GLY A 207 -6.93 -8.27 17.41
N PHE A 208 -6.26 -7.21 17.82
CA PHE A 208 -6.83 -5.92 18.22
C PHE A 208 -6.39 -4.86 17.22
N ASN A 209 -7.26 -3.89 16.96
CA ASN A 209 -6.96 -2.77 16.07
C ASN A 209 -6.61 -1.51 16.87
N ASP A 210 -6.19 -0.45 16.19
CA ASP A 210 -5.93 0.90 16.74
C ASP A 210 -7.08 1.50 17.57
N SER A 211 -8.29 1.01 17.36
CA SER A 211 -9.50 1.46 18.04
C SER A 211 -9.68 0.82 19.42
N ALA A 212 -8.84 -0.15 19.79
CA ALA A 212 -8.77 -0.72 21.12
C ALA A 212 -7.99 0.22 22.04
N LYS A 213 -8.52 0.48 23.25
CA LYS A 213 -7.84 1.24 24.30
C LYS A 213 -6.77 0.40 25.01
N LEU A 214 -5.82 -0.11 24.25
CA LEU A 214 -4.70 -0.93 24.74
C LEU A 214 -3.36 -0.18 24.67
N ASP A 215 -3.40 1.10 24.31
CA ASP A 215 -2.26 1.99 24.08
C ASP A 215 -1.64 2.56 25.36
N GLU A 216 -2.07 2.10 26.55
CA GLU A 216 -1.43 2.41 27.82
C GLU A 216 -0.05 1.73 27.93
N GLY A 217 0.99 2.37 27.38
CA GLY A 217 2.39 1.99 27.53
C GLY A 217 3.24 2.16 26.27
N SER A 218 4.53 1.81 26.37
CA SER A 218 5.46 1.89 25.23
C SER A 218 5.29 0.76 24.21
N MET A 219 4.58 -0.32 24.57
CA MET A 219 4.33 -1.48 23.71
C MET A 219 3.05 -2.18 24.16
N TRP A 220 2.22 -2.59 23.19
CA TRP A 220 0.95 -3.25 23.47
C TRP A 220 0.66 -4.37 22.47
N PRO A 221 -0.16 -5.38 22.85
CA PRO A 221 -0.38 -6.55 22.01
C PRO A 221 -1.38 -6.27 20.88
N VAL A 222 -0.90 -6.36 19.64
CA VAL A 222 -1.73 -6.20 18.43
C VAL A 222 -2.37 -7.49 17.95
N ALA A 223 -1.73 -8.65 18.17
CA ALA A 223 -2.25 -9.94 17.76
C ALA A 223 -1.63 -11.11 18.51
N PHE A 224 -2.41 -12.18 18.68
CA PHE A 224 -2.03 -13.44 19.28
C PHE A 224 -2.27 -14.59 18.32
N ALA A 225 -1.25 -15.43 18.12
CA ALA A 225 -1.40 -16.69 17.42
C ALA A 225 -2.00 -17.75 18.36
N LEU A 226 -3.08 -18.39 17.94
CA LEU A 226 -3.85 -19.36 18.69
C LEU A 226 -3.67 -20.75 18.07
N THR A 227 -2.93 -21.60 18.78
CA THR A 227 -2.83 -23.04 18.47
C THR A 227 -3.90 -23.85 19.18
N LYS A 228 -4.17 -23.47 20.44
CA LYS A 228 -5.16 -24.03 21.36
C LYS A 228 -5.68 -22.90 22.24
N LEU A 229 -6.89 -23.05 22.77
CA LEU A 229 -7.48 -22.12 23.73
C LEU A 229 -7.53 -22.81 25.10
N THR A 230 -6.68 -22.38 26.03
CA THR A 230 -6.69 -22.86 27.42
C THR A 230 -7.42 -21.88 28.33
N ALA A 231 -7.86 -22.31 29.51
CA ALA A 231 -8.53 -21.43 30.48
C ALA A 231 -7.67 -20.22 30.89
N ALA A 232 -6.35 -20.38 30.94
CA ALA A 232 -5.42 -19.29 31.21
C ALA A 232 -5.37 -18.26 30.07
N ASP A 233 -5.45 -18.73 28.81
CA ASP A 233 -5.49 -17.86 27.64
C ASP A 233 -6.84 -17.12 27.55
N GLU A 234 -7.94 -17.79 27.86
CA GLU A 234 -9.27 -17.19 27.97
C GLU A 234 -9.29 -16.05 28.99
N ALA A 235 -8.67 -16.25 30.16
CA ALA A 235 -8.56 -15.21 31.19
C ALA A 235 -7.73 -14.01 30.71
N LYS A 236 -6.61 -14.24 30.02
CA LYS A 236 -5.79 -13.17 29.42
C LYS A 236 -6.56 -12.39 28.35
N ILE A 237 -7.24 -13.10 27.45
CA ILE A 237 -8.04 -12.46 26.39
C ILE A 237 -9.16 -11.64 27.01
N ARG A 238 -9.84 -12.14 28.05
CA ARG A 238 -10.89 -11.39 28.77
C ARG A 238 -10.34 -10.11 29.38
N ALA A 239 -9.19 -10.16 30.06
CA ALA A 239 -8.57 -8.97 30.65
C ALA A 239 -8.20 -7.94 29.58
N LEU A 240 -7.68 -8.39 28.42
CA LEU A 240 -7.38 -7.51 27.29
C LEU A 240 -8.64 -6.93 26.66
N LEU A 241 -9.73 -7.69 26.55
CA LEU A 241 -11.01 -7.18 26.03
C LEU A 241 -11.61 -6.11 26.94
N GLN A 242 -11.55 -6.31 28.26
CA GLN A 242 -12.03 -5.33 29.22
C GLN A 242 -11.24 -4.02 29.12
N LYS A 243 -9.91 -4.09 29.03
CA LYS A 243 -9.07 -2.92 28.80
C LYS A 243 -9.32 -2.26 27.44
N ALA A 244 -9.48 -3.05 26.38
CA ALA A 244 -9.72 -2.55 25.03
C ALA A 244 -11.03 -1.75 24.91
N VAL A 245 -12.03 -2.04 25.75
CA VAL A 245 -13.38 -1.46 25.71
C VAL A 245 -13.59 -0.39 26.77
N GLY A 246 -13.01 -0.54 27.98
CA GLY A 246 -13.11 0.42 29.09
C GLY A 246 -12.37 1.71 28.79
#